data_AF-A0A7K7VN79-F1
#
_entry.id   AF-A0A7K7VN79-F1
#
_cell.length_a   1.000
_cell.length_b   1.000
_cell.length_c   1.000
_cell.angle_alpha   90.00
_cell.angle_beta   90.00
_cell.angle_gamma   90.00
#
_symmetry.space_group_name_H-M   'P 1'
#
loop_
_entity.id
_entity.type
_entity.pdbx_description
1 polymer ?
#
loop_
_entity_poly.entity_id
_entity_poly.type
_entity_poly.pdbx_seq_one_letter_code
_entity_poly.pdbx_strand_id
1 'polypeptide(L)' 'MAEAAQGRVQEAVESMVQGLERERIRGMQGAMFRCSARCCEDAAASMRQVQQCIERCHAPLAQAQAIVTGELEHFQVR' A
#
# COMPACT_ATOMS: atom_id res chain seq x y z
N MET A 1 2.13 11.70 33.41
CA MET A 1 1.94 10.22 33.40
C MET A 1 1.11 9.76 32.20
N ALA A 2 -0.06 10.35 31.92
CA ALA A 2 -0.88 10.01 30.74
C ALA A 2 -0.19 10.32 29.39
N GLU A 3 0.45 11.48 29.24
CA GLU A 3 1.17 11.85 28.00
C GLU A 3 2.36 10.93 27.69
N ALA A 4 3.12 10.50 28.72
CA ALA A 4 4.22 9.56 28.55
C ALA A 4 3.72 8.15 28.16
N ALA A 5 2.51 7.77 28.58
CA ALA A 5 1.88 6.54 28.12
C ALA A 5 1.38 6.68 26.67
N GLN A 6 0.80 7.83 26.31
CA GLN A 6 0.32 8.12 24.95
C GLN A 6 1.45 8.16 23.92
N GLY A 7 2.59 8.78 24.23
CA GLY A 7 3.75 8.81 23.35
C GLY A 7 4.31 7.42 23.03
N ARG A 8 4.35 6.51 24.01
CA ARG A 8 4.79 5.10 23.79
C ARG A 8 3.86 4.33 22.87
N VAL A 9 2.56 4.56 22.96
CA VAL A 9 1.58 3.92 22.06
C VAL A 9 1.77 4.44 20.64
N GLN A 10 1.99 5.74 20.47
CA GLN A 10 2.20 6.37 19.17
C GLN A 10 3.47 5.84 18.48
N GLU A 11 4.58 5.75 19.23
CA GLU A 11 5.84 5.19 18.72
C GLU A 11 5.70 3.71 18.33
N ALA A 12 4.97 2.92 19.13
CA ALA A 12 4.71 1.52 18.81
C ALA A 12 3.87 1.35 17.53
N VAL A 13 2.85 2.20 17.34
CA VAL A 13 2.03 2.23 16.13
C VAL A 13 2.87 2.63 14.92
N GLU A 14 3.69 3.68 15.02
CA GLU A 14 4.59 4.09 13.93
C GLU A 14 5.58 2.98 13.56
N SER A 15 6.20 2.32 14.54
CA SER A 15 7.09 1.20 14.30
C SER A 15 6.38 0.04 13.59
N MET A 16 5.13 -0.25 13.97
CA MET A 16 4.32 -1.29 13.33
C MET A 16 4.01 -0.93 11.87
N VAL A 17 3.61 0.31 11.60
CA VAL A 17 3.33 0.80 10.24
C VAL A 17 4.57 0.73 9.36
N GLN A 18 5.71 1.17 9.88
CA GLN A 18 6.98 1.10 9.15
C GLN A 18 7.41 -0.36 8.88
N GLY A 19 7.19 -1.28 9.83
CA GLY A 19 7.44 -2.70 9.62
C GLY A 19 6.58 -3.27 8.49
N LEU A 20 5.27 -2.98 8.52
CA LEU A 20 4.32 -3.41 7.50
C LEU A 20 4.65 -2.85 6.11
N GLU A 21 5.06 -1.58 6.04
CA GLU A 21 5.51 -0.96 4.79
C GLU A 21 6.70 -1.73 4.21
N ARG A 22 7.73 -1.95 5.02
CA ARG A 22 8.99 -2.60 4.60
C ARG A 22 8.78 -4.04 4.17
N GLU A 23 8.02 -4.81 4.96
CA GLU A 23 7.88 -6.26 4.77
C GLU A 23 6.86 -6.60 3.68
N ARG A 24 5.79 -5.81 3.54
CA ARG A 24 4.64 -6.18 2.70
C ARG A 24 4.39 -5.16 1.59
N ILE A 25 4.19 -3.89 1.93
CA ILE A 25 3.76 -2.88 0.95
C ILE A 25 4.83 -2.63 -0.11
N ARG A 26 6.11 -2.54 0.28
CA ARG A 26 7.22 -2.29 -0.66
C ARG A 26 7.36 -3.42 -1.69
N GLY A 27 7.21 -4.67 -1.25
CA GLY A 27 7.21 -5.82 -2.15
C GLY A 27 6.04 -5.77 -3.15
N MET A 28 4.85 -5.40 -2.67
CA MET A 28 3.66 -5.22 -3.51
C MET A 28 3.83 -4.06 -4.52
N GLN A 29 4.40 -2.92 -4.09
CA GLN A 29 4.75 -1.80 -4.96
C GLN A 29 5.71 -2.25 -6.07
N GLY A 30 6.77 -2.97 -5.72
CA GLY A 30 7.71 -3.50 -6.71
C GLY A 30 7.05 -4.45 -7.71
N ALA A 31 6.15 -5.32 -7.25
CA ALA A 31 5.38 -6.22 -8.13
C ALA A 31 4.42 -5.44 -9.04
N MET A 32 3.74 -4.42 -8.50
CA MET A 32 2.85 -3.53 -9.25
C MET A 32 3.62 -2.80 -10.35
N PHE A 33 4.76 -2.17 -10.05
CA PHE A 33 5.54 -1.44 -11.06
C PHE A 33 6.06 -2.37 -12.17
N ARG A 34 6.53 -3.57 -11.83
CA ARG A 34 6.94 -4.57 -12.83
C ARG A 34 5.76 -5.08 -13.67
N CYS A 35 4.56 -5.15 -13.10
CA CYS A 35 3.34 -5.47 -13.83
C CYS A 35 3.01 -4.36 -14.82
N SER A 36 3.00 -3.10 -14.37
CA SER A 36 2.71 -1.94 -15.20
C SER A 36 3.74 -1.76 -16.33
N ALA A 37 5.04 -2.00 -16.07
CA ALA A 37 6.07 -2.00 -17.10
C ALA A 37 5.77 -3.01 -18.22
N ARG A 38 5.42 -4.25 -17.87
CA ARG A 38 5.03 -5.28 -18.83
C ARG A 38 3.77 -4.91 -19.63
N CYS A 39 2.81 -4.21 -19.01
CA CYS A 39 1.66 -3.67 -19.74
C CYS A 39 2.08 -2.65 -20.80
N CYS A 40 3.07 -1.81 -20.51
CA CYS A 40 3.57 -0.78 -21.43
C CYS A 40 4.45 -1.34 -22.56
N GLU A 41 5.07 -2.51 -22.36
CA GLU A 41 5.91 -3.19 -23.35
C GLU A 41 5.08 -3.89 -24.45
N ASP A 42 3.78 -4.10 -24.24
CA ASP A 42 2.89 -4.69 -25.24
C ASP A 42 2.58 -3.71 -26.38
N ALA A 43 3.41 -3.75 -27.41
CA ALA A 43 3.26 -2.92 -28.61
C ALA A 43 2.03 -3.25 -29.47
N ALA A 44 1.39 -4.39 -29.26
CA ALA A 44 0.18 -4.78 -29.99
C ALA A 44 -1.10 -4.27 -29.29
N ALA A 45 -1.03 -3.94 -28.01
CA ALA A 45 -2.14 -3.42 -27.25
C ALA A 45 -2.47 -1.96 -27.63
N SER A 46 -3.76 -1.66 -27.73
CA SER A 46 -4.22 -0.28 -27.81
C SER A 46 -3.98 0.46 -26.49
N MET A 47 -3.93 1.79 -26.55
CA MET A 47 -3.81 2.65 -25.36
C MET A 47 -4.82 2.29 -24.26
N ARG A 48 -6.09 2.01 -24.63
CA ARG A 48 -7.14 1.65 -23.66
C ARG A 48 -6.86 0.32 -22.97
N GLN A 49 -6.32 -0.66 -23.70
CA GLN A 49 -5.97 -1.96 -23.14
C GLN A 49 -4.79 -1.83 -22.17
N VAL A 50 -3.77 -1.03 -22.51
CA VAL A 50 -2.63 -0.76 -21.62
C VAL A 50 -3.11 -0.09 -20.32
N GLN A 51 -3.97 0.92 -20.40
CA GLN A 51 -4.50 1.60 -19.20
C GLN A 51 -5.29 0.63 -18.32
N GLN A 52 -6.17 -0.20 -18.90
CA GLN A 52 -6.92 -1.19 -18.14
C GLN A 52 -6.01 -2.27 -17.51
N CYS A 53 -4.91 -2.62 -18.17
CA CYS A 53 -3.88 -3.52 -17.62
C CYS A 53 -3.21 -2.91 -16.39
N ILE A 54 -2.81 -1.63 -16.48
CA ILE A 54 -2.18 -0.89 -15.37
C ILE A 54 -3.13 -0.77 -14.18
N GLU A 55 -4.40 -0.45 -14.39
CA GLU A 55 -5.42 -0.40 -13.33
C GLU A 55 -5.51 -1.73 -12.57
N ARG A 56 -5.48 -2.85 -13.29
CA ARG A 56 -5.47 -4.20 -12.68
C ARG A 56 -4.20 -4.46 -11.89
N CYS A 57 -3.03 -3.98 -12.35
CA CYS A 57 -1.78 -4.08 -11.60
C CYS A 57 -1.82 -3.30 -10.28
N HIS A 58 -2.56 -2.18 -10.23
CA HIS A 58 -2.66 -1.31 -9.06
C HIS A 58 -3.68 -1.82 -8.03
N ALA A 59 -4.74 -2.49 -8.47
CA ALA A 59 -5.86 -2.89 -7.61
C ALA A 59 -5.45 -3.66 -6.33
N PRO A 60 -4.54 -4.65 -6.36
CA PRO A 60 -4.14 -5.37 -5.14
C PRO A 60 -3.42 -4.47 -4.13
N LEU A 61 -2.56 -3.57 -4.61
CA LEU A 61 -1.86 -2.61 -3.75
C LEU A 61 -2.83 -1.63 -3.11
N ALA A 62 -3.77 -1.09 -3.89
CA ALA A 62 -4.79 -0.17 -3.40
C ALA A 62 -5.68 -0.82 -2.33
N GLN A 63 -6.07 -2.09 -2.50
CA GLN A 63 -6.83 -2.84 -1.50
C GLN A 63 -6.05 -3.00 -0.19
N ALA A 64 -4.77 -3.41 -0.28
CA ALA A 64 -3.93 -3.55 0.89
C ALA A 64 -3.75 -2.21 1.63
N GLN A 65 -3.50 -1.12 0.89
CA GLN A 65 -3.38 0.22 1.48
C GLN A 65 -4.67 0.68 2.15
N ALA A 66 -5.83 0.44 1.54
CA ALA A 66 -7.13 0.80 2.11
C ALA A 66 -7.39 0.07 3.44
N ILE A 67 -7.06 -1.22 3.53
CA ILE A 67 -7.17 -1.99 4.77
C ILE A 67 -6.26 -1.39 5.84
N VAL A 68 -4.98 -1.15 5.53
CA VAL A 68 -4.01 -0.61 6.49
C VAL A 68 -4.45 0.76 7.02
N THR A 69 -4.88 1.66 6.13
CA THR A 69 -5.37 2.98 6.54
C THR A 69 -6.62 2.86 7.41
N GLY A 70 -7.59 2.02 7.03
CA GLY A 70 -8.82 1.84 7.80
C GLY A 70 -8.56 1.26 9.20
N GLU A 71 -7.64 0.30 9.33
CA GLU A 71 -7.27 -0.24 10.65
C GLU A 71 -6.58 0.82 11.53
N LEU A 72 -5.70 1.64 10.95
CA LEU A 72 -5.02 2.72 11.67
C LEU A 72 -5.99 3.84 12.11
N GLU A 73 -6.96 4.17 11.28
CA GLU A 73 -8.03 5.10 11.63
C GLU A 73 -8.90 4.53 12.76
N HIS A 74 -9.28 3.25 12.67
CA HIS A 74 -10.04 2.58 13.72
C HIS A 74 -9.27 2.58 15.05
N PHE A 75 -7.96 2.35 15.03
CA PHE A 75 -7.13 2.37 16.24
C PHE A 75 -7.05 3.76 16.90
N GLN A 76 -7.18 4.85 16.14
CA GLN A 76 -7.13 6.22 16.67
C GLN A 76 -8.47 6.71 17.23
N VAL A 77 -9.59 6.10 16.82
CA VAL A 77 -10.94 6.45 17.30
C VAL A 77 -11.32 5.67 18.58
N ARG A 78 -10.55 4.65 18.96
CA ARG A 78 -10.73 3.84 20.18
C ARG A 78 -9.88 4.34 21.34
#